data_AF-M2XV92-F1
#
_entry.id   AF-M2XV92-F1
#
_cell.length_a   1.000
_cell.length_b   1.000
_cell.length_c   1.000
_cell.angle_alpha   90.00
_cell.angle_beta   90.00
_cell.angle_gamma   90.00
#
_symmetry.space_group_name_H-M   'P 1'
#
loop_
_entity.id
_entity.type
_entity.pdbx_description
1 polymer ?
#
loop_
_entity_poly.entity_id
_entity_poly.type
_entity_poly.pdbx_seq_one_letter_code
_entity_poly.pdbx_strand_id
1 'polypeptide(L)' 'MVCGVRVEEIEETLMQQVRWMDKLVDELAKGKALEKILRG' A
#
# COMPACT_ATOMS: atom_id res chain seq x y z
N MET A 1 0.93 -5.73 -6.00
CA MET A 1 -0.48 -6.08 -6.21
C MET A 1 -1.16 -6.05 -4.85
N VAL A 2 -2.25 -5.30 -4.71
CA VAL A 2 -3.06 -5.16 -3.50
C VAL A 2 -4.50 -5.37 -3.93
N CYS A 3 -5.28 -6.16 -3.19
CA CYS A 3 -6.68 -6.46 -3.53
C CYS A 3 -6.92 -6.88 -5.00
N GLY A 4 -6.00 -7.65 -5.60
CA GLY A 4 -6.17 -8.12 -6.98
C GLY A 4 -5.78 -7.13 -8.10
N VAL A 5 -5.33 -5.91 -7.75
CA VAL A 5 -4.98 -4.87 -8.74
C VAL A 5 -3.54 -4.39 -8.57
N ARG A 6 -2.94 -3.90 -9.66
CA ARG A 6 -1.67 -3.19 -9.62
C ARG A 6 -1.95 -1.73 -9.29
N VAL A 7 -1.41 -1.25 -8.16
CA VAL A 7 -1.72 0.09 -7.64
C VAL A 7 -1.29 1.18 -8.62
N GLU A 8 -0.12 1.01 -9.27
CA GLU A 8 0.35 1.96 -10.29
C GLU A 8 -0.51 2.05 -11.56
N GLU A 9 -1.47 1.13 -11.78
CA GLU A 9 -2.39 1.15 -12.94
C GLU A 9 -3.76 1.79 -12.58
N ILE A 10 -3.98 2.21 -11.33
CA ILE A 10 -5.23 2.84 -10.91
C ILE A 10 -5.26 4.29 -11.40
N GLU A 11 -6.21 4.62 -12.28
CA GLU A 11 -6.35 5.95 -12.89
C GLU A 11 -6.87 7.01 -11.91
N GLU A 12 -7.83 6.64 -11.05
CA GLU A 12 -8.41 7.57 -10.09
C GLU A 12 -7.43 7.79 -8.93
N THR A 13 -7.04 9.04 -8.73
CA THR A 13 -5.92 9.41 -7.86
C THR A 13 -6.20 9.11 -6.39
N LEU A 14 -7.43 9.34 -5.91
CA LEU A 14 -7.79 9.05 -4.53
C LEU A 14 -7.75 7.53 -4.26
N MET A 15 -8.32 6.73 -5.14
CA MET A 15 -8.30 5.27 -5.07
C MET A 15 -6.87 4.73 -5.11
N GLN A 16 -5.99 5.32 -5.91
CA GLN A 16 -4.57 4.94 -5.94
C GLN A 16 -3.91 5.17 -4.57
N GLN A 17 -4.13 6.33 -3.95
CA GLN A 17 -3.60 6.65 -2.61
C GLN A 17 -4.16 5.73 -1.53
N VAL A 18 -5.45 5.43 -1.58
CA VAL A 18 -6.09 4.47 -0.66
C VAL A 18 -5.45 3.08 -0.78
N ARG A 19 -5.19 2.58 -2.00
CA ARG A 19 -4.53 1.28 -2.18
C ARG A 19 -3.06 1.26 -1.75
N TRP A 20 -2.37 2.39 -1.81
CA TRP A 20 -1.06 2.52 -1.18
C TRP A 20 -1.14 2.39 0.34
N MET A 21 -2.15 3.01 0.96
CA MET A 21 -2.40 2.88 2.40
C MET A 21 -2.73 1.44 2.81
N ASP A 22 -3.59 0.75 2.06
CA ASP A 22 -3.90 -0.68 2.29
C ASP A 22 -2.62 -1.54 2.33
N LYS A 23 -1.67 -1.26 1.44
CA LYS A 23 -0.37 -1.96 1.40
C LYS A 23 0.45 -1.74 2.67
N LEU A 24 0.43 -0.52 3.22
CA LEU A 24 1.13 -0.23 4.48
C LEU A 24 0.49 -0.99 5.64
N VAL A 25 -0.85 -1.03 5.69
CA VAL A 25 -1.61 -1.77 6.71
C VAL A 25 -1.33 -3.27 6.62
N ASP A 26 -1.28 -3.85 5.42
CA ASP A 26 -0.94 -5.27 5.22
C ASP A 26 0.45 -5.63 5.77
N GLU A 27 1.44 -4.77 5.55
CA GLU A 27 2.80 -5.01 6.01
C GLU A 27 2.93 -4.81 7.53
N LEU A 28 2.18 -3.86 8.10
CA LEU A 28 2.05 -3.70 9.54
C LEU A 28 1.38 -4.92 10.20
N ALA A 29 0.32 -5.45 9.59
CA ALA A 29 -0.36 -6.66 10.06
C ALA A 29 0.55 -7.89 10.04
N LYS A 30 1.55 -7.92 9.15
CA LYS A 30 2.61 -8.95 9.11
C LYS A 30 3.73 -8.70 10.13
N GLY A 31 3.59 -7.70 11.00
CA GLY A 31 4.54 -7.39 12.08
C GLY A 31 5.79 -6.63 11.64
N LYS A 32 5.79 -6.03 10.44
CA LYS A 32 6.92 -5.19 10.02
C LYS A 32 6.82 -3.82 10.67
N ALA A 33 7.94 -3.30 11.17
CA ALA A 33 8.01 -1.95 11.71
C ALA A 33 7.86 -0.91 10.58
N LEU A 34 7.14 0.19 10.85
CA LEU A 34 6.90 1.29 9.90
C LEU A 34 8.20 1.82 9.29
N GLU A 35 9.26 1.94 10.08
CA GLU A 35 10.60 2.36 9.64
C GLU A 35 11.22 1.46 8.56
N LYS A 36 10.83 0.18 8.50
CA LYS A 36 11.27 -0.78 7.48
C LYS A 36 10.37 -0.77 6.25
N ILE A 37 9.12 -0.33 6.41
CA ILE A 37 8.10 -0.27 5.34
C ILE A 37 8.27 1.03 4.54
N LEU A 38 8.40 2.15 5.24
CA LEU A 38 8.66 3.47 4.64
C LEU A 38 10.13 3.52 4.23
N ARG A 39 10.40 3.30 2.94
CA ARG A 39 11.72 3.48 2.36
C ARG A 39 11.91 4.98 2.08
N GLY A 40 12.39 5.69 3.10
CA GLY A 40 12.93 7.05 2.96
C GLY A 40 14.30 7.06 2.33
#